data_AF-A0A0L0W979-F1
#
_entry.id   AF-A0A0L0W979-F1
#
_cell.length_a   1.000
_cell.length_b   1.000
_cell.length_c   1.000
_cell.angle_alpha   90.00
_cell.angle_beta   90.00
_cell.angle_gamma   90.00
#
_symmetry.space_group_name_H-M   'P 1'
#
loop_
_entity.id
_entity.type
_entity.pdbx_description
1 polymer ?
#
loop_
_entity_poly.entity_id
_entity_poly.type
_entity_poly.pdbx_seq_one_letter_code
_entity_poly.pdbx_strand_id
1 'polypeptide(L)'
;MDLKDCFDIKITILKKLKVEDIHKEYARANLPIVCIKGEEGQEYISKNCNMPEGFCPGAWAGLKDKVINLSLGKDSPYVKQKGTAIHCCNDGLHPVIYKLERIE
;
A
#
# COMPACT_ATOMS: atom_id res chain seq x y z
N MET A 1 -4.58 20.34 13.64
CA MET A 1 -4.15 19.07 14.28
C MET A 1 -2.65 19.02 14.13
N ASP A 2 -1.93 19.16 15.23
CA ASP A 2 -0.49 18.93 15.25
C ASP A 2 -0.22 17.46 14.90
N LEU A 3 0.66 17.22 13.93
CA LEU A 3 1.09 15.88 13.50
C LEU A 3 1.91 15.12 14.57
N LYS A 4 2.06 15.69 15.77
CA LYS A 4 2.88 15.17 16.86
C LYS A 4 2.34 13.90 17.54
N ASP A 5 1.09 13.51 17.27
CA ASP A 5 0.42 12.38 17.95
C ASP A 5 0.04 11.22 17.01
N CYS A 6 0.64 11.12 15.81
CA CYS A 6 0.34 10.02 14.88
C CYS A 6 1.43 8.94 14.89
N PHE A 7 1.02 7.67 14.85
CA PHE A 7 1.92 6.53 14.77
C PHE A 7 2.61 6.49 13.39
N ASP A 8 3.90 6.19 13.37
CA ASP A 8 4.58 5.83 12.13
C ASP A 8 3.99 4.51 11.59
N ILE A 9 3.88 4.40 10.27
CA ILE A 9 3.28 3.22 9.63
C ILE A 9 4.34 2.48 8.81
N LYS A 10 4.57 1.21 9.15
CA LYS A 10 5.32 0.29 8.32
C LYS A 10 4.43 -0.20 7.18
N ILE A 11 4.95 -0.13 5.96
CA ILE A 11 4.30 -0.57 4.73
C ILE A 11 5.13 -1.72 4.15
N THR A 12 4.56 -2.92 4.10
CA THR A 12 5.21 -4.11 3.52
C THR A 12 4.50 -4.51 2.24
N ILE A 13 5.25 -4.79 1.17
CA ILE A 13 4.70 -5.43 -0.03
C ILE A 13 4.48 -6.91 0.31
N LEU A 14 3.23 -7.36 0.38
CA LEU A 14 2.91 -8.77 0.64
C LEU A 14 2.92 -9.60 -0.63
N LYS A 15 2.28 -9.09 -1.69
CA LYS A 15 2.05 -9.87 -2.90
C LYS A 15 1.90 -8.99 -4.12
N LYS A 16 2.45 -9.45 -5.25
CA LYS A 16 2.23 -8.87 -6.57
C LYS A 16 1.40 -9.88 -7.38
N LEU A 17 0.25 -9.45 -7.87
CA LEU A 17 -0.72 -10.32 -8.54
C LEU A 17 -0.64 -10.17 -10.06
N LYS A 18 -1.19 -11.17 -10.76
CA LYS A 18 -1.45 -11.16 -12.20
C LYS A 18 -2.94 -11.26 -12.42
N VAL A 19 -3.49 -10.41 -13.28
CA VAL A 19 -4.89 -10.44 -13.71
C VAL A 19 -4.92 -10.71 -15.21
N GLU A 20 -4.61 -11.94 -15.61
CA GLU A 20 -4.25 -12.25 -17.01
C GLU A 20 -5.37 -11.98 -18.01
N ASP A 21 -6.61 -12.25 -17.64
CA ASP A 21 -7.82 -11.98 -18.42
C ASP A 21 -8.01 -10.47 -18.65
N ILE A 22 -8.01 -9.68 -17.58
CA ILE A 22 -8.17 -8.22 -17.62
C ILE A 22 -6.99 -7.58 -18.35
N HIS A 23 -5.76 -8.04 -18.09
CA HIS A 23 -4.56 -7.49 -18.72
C HIS A 23 -4.59 -7.75 -20.23
N LYS A 24 -4.93 -8.96 -20.67
CA LYS A 24 -5.02 -9.31 -22.09
C LYS A 24 -6.05 -8.46 -22.84
N GLU A 25 -7.18 -8.15 -22.20
CA GLU A 25 -8.27 -7.41 -22.84
C GLU A 25 -8.03 -5.90 -22.87
N TYR A 26 -7.47 -5.33 -21.80
CA TYR A 26 -7.45 -3.87 -21.59
C TYR A 26 -6.05 -3.24 -21.55
N ALA A 27 -4.98 -4.01 -21.39
CA ALA A 27 -3.64 -3.44 -21.32
C ALA A 27 -3.15 -2.96 -22.69
N ARG A 28 -2.32 -1.90 -22.67
CA ARG A 28 -1.59 -1.46 -23.87
C ARG A 28 -0.51 -2.48 -24.23
N ALA A 29 -0.12 -2.48 -25.50
CA ALA A 29 0.99 -3.29 -25.98
C ALA A 29 2.27 -3.05 -25.15
N ASN A 30 3.02 -4.12 -24.89
CA ASN A 30 4.29 -4.13 -24.15
C ASN A 30 4.19 -3.66 -22.67
N LEU A 31 3.00 -3.64 -22.08
CA LEU A 31 2.85 -3.42 -20.65
C LEU A 31 3.21 -4.71 -19.88
N PRO A 32 4.11 -4.66 -18.87
CA PRO A 32 4.42 -5.85 -18.06
C PRO A 32 3.17 -6.40 -17.37
N ILE A 33 3.01 -7.71 -17.22
CA ILE A 33 1.81 -8.29 -16.56
C ILE A 33 1.84 -8.21 -15.02
N VAL A 34 3.02 -7.94 -14.47
CA VAL A 34 3.23 -7.74 -13.03
C VAL A 34 3.86 -6.37 -12.84
N CYS A 35 3.50 -5.70 -11.75
CA CYS A 35 4.06 -4.40 -11.41
C CYS A 35 5.58 -4.50 -11.29
N ILE A 36 6.31 -3.61 -11.93
CA ILE A 36 7.79 -3.57 -11.86
C ILE A 36 8.31 -2.80 -10.65
N LYS A 37 7.42 -2.24 -9.82
CA LYS A 37 7.79 -1.39 -8.68
C LYS A 37 7.84 -2.22 -7.40
N GLY A 38 8.99 -2.16 -6.73
CA GLY A 38 9.26 -2.83 -5.46
C GLY A 38 9.25 -4.36 -5.58
N GLU A 39 9.66 -5.03 -4.51
CA GLU A 39 9.69 -6.49 -4.42
C GLU A 39 8.82 -7.02 -3.28
N GLU A 40 8.31 -8.25 -3.40
CA GLU A 40 7.61 -8.91 -2.30
C GLU A 40 8.53 -9.02 -1.08
N GLY A 41 8.00 -8.67 0.10
CA GLY A 41 8.75 -8.56 1.35
C GLY A 41 9.44 -7.22 1.57
N GLN A 42 9.51 -6.33 0.57
CA GLN A 42 10.10 -5.01 0.76
C GLN A 42 9.28 -4.16 1.74
N GLU A 43 9.97 -3.47 2.65
CA GLU A 43 9.38 -2.64 3.69
C GLU A 43 9.74 -1.16 3.50
N TYR A 44 8.81 -0.30 3.87
CA TYR A 44 8.95 1.15 3.89
C TYR A 44 8.36 1.70 5.19
N ILE A 45 8.82 2.88 5.63
CA ILE A 45 8.26 3.54 6.82
C ILE A 45 7.70 4.89 6.42
N SER A 46 6.39 5.07 6.61
CA SER A 46 5.71 6.35 6.49
C SER A 46 5.84 7.09 7.82
N LYS A 47 6.64 8.15 7.81
CA LYS A 47 6.86 9.01 8.97
C LYS A 47 5.97 10.24 8.92
N ASN A 48 5.30 10.56 10.04
CA ASN A 48 4.38 11.71 10.13
C ASN A 48 3.34 11.73 8.98
N CYS A 49 2.79 10.57 8.61
CA CYS A 49 1.86 10.39 7.50
C CYS A 49 2.39 10.79 6.10
N ASN A 50 3.71 10.91 5.92
CA ASN A 50 4.30 11.24 4.62
C ASN A 50 4.61 9.99 3.79
N MET A 51 4.62 10.16 2.48
CA MET A 51 5.05 9.10 1.57
C MET A 51 6.52 8.74 1.86
N PRO A 52 6.86 7.45 2.04
CA PRO A 52 8.25 7.04 2.20
C PRO A 52 9.08 7.36 0.96
N GLU A 53 10.36 7.64 1.15
CA GLU A 53 11.31 7.80 0.04
C GLU A 53 11.37 6.50 -0.80
N GLY A 54 11.42 6.65 -2.13
CA GLY A 54 11.46 5.51 -3.05
C GLY A 54 10.16 4.72 -3.17
N PHE A 55 9.09 5.10 -2.46
CA PHE A 55 7.79 4.45 -2.58
C PHE A 55 7.07 4.86 -3.88
N CYS A 56 6.26 3.96 -4.44
CA CYS A 56 5.53 4.20 -5.68
C CYS A 56 4.45 5.30 -5.48
N PRO A 57 4.50 6.42 -6.21
CA PRO A 57 3.51 7.50 -6.05
C PRO A 57 2.07 7.08 -6.38
N GLY A 58 1.90 6.17 -7.36
CA GLY A 58 0.59 5.61 -7.69
C GLY A 58 0.02 4.80 -6.53
N ALA A 59 0.81 3.86 -5.98
CA ALA A 59 0.40 3.10 -4.80
C ALA A 59 0.08 4.02 -3.62
N TRP A 60 0.88 5.06 -3.40
CA TRP A 60 0.63 6.05 -2.35
C TRP A 60 -0.73 6.73 -2.49
N ALA A 61 -1.13 7.11 -3.71
CA ALA A 61 -2.43 7.72 -3.95
C ALA A 61 -3.61 6.83 -3.51
N GLY A 62 -3.48 5.50 -3.62
CA GLY A 62 -4.48 4.54 -3.13
C GLY A 62 -4.41 4.25 -1.62
N LEU A 63 -3.23 4.43 -1.00
CA LEU A 63 -2.98 4.04 0.38
C LEU A 63 -3.01 5.19 1.39
N LYS A 64 -2.80 6.44 0.95
CA LYS A 64 -2.60 7.62 1.82
C LYS A 64 -3.66 7.75 2.91
N ASP A 65 -4.94 7.70 2.56
CA ASP A 65 -6.02 7.86 3.54
C ASP A 65 -6.07 6.69 4.52
N LYS A 66 -5.63 5.50 4.11
CA LYS A 66 -5.57 4.30 4.97
C LYS A 66 -4.42 4.42 5.95
N VAL A 67 -3.26 4.89 5.48
CA VAL A 67 -2.10 5.24 6.31
C VAL A 67 -2.47 6.30 7.36
N ILE A 68 -3.15 7.37 6.95
CA ILE A 68 -3.60 8.44 7.87
C ILE A 68 -4.59 7.91 8.90
N ASN A 69 -5.60 7.13 8.49
CA ASN A 69 -6.56 6.61 9.45
C ASN A 69 -5.90 5.68 10.48
N LEU A 70 -5.00 4.81 10.01
CA LEU A 70 -4.28 3.88 10.85
C LEU A 70 -3.31 4.61 11.79
N SER A 71 -2.61 5.65 11.32
CA SER A 71 -1.69 6.45 12.13
C SER A 71 -2.40 7.27 13.21
N LEU A 72 -3.67 7.61 13.01
CA LEU A 72 -4.53 8.23 14.04
C LEU A 72 -5.12 7.22 15.04
N GLY A 73 -4.64 5.97 15.03
CA GLY A 73 -5.03 4.93 15.98
C GLY A 73 -6.33 4.20 15.65
N LYS A 74 -6.93 4.43 14.48
CA LYS A 74 -8.10 3.66 14.03
C LYS A 74 -7.67 2.27 13.57
N ASP A 75 -8.51 1.28 13.82
CA ASP A 75 -8.29 -0.09 13.34
C ASP A 75 -9.09 -0.37 12.06
N SER A 76 -8.59 -1.27 11.22
CA SER A 76 -9.34 -1.78 10.08
C SER A 76 -10.50 -2.66 10.56
N PRO A 77 -11.73 -2.46 10.07
CA PRO A 77 -12.86 -3.32 10.43
C PRO A 77 -12.78 -4.72 9.82
N TYR A 78 -11.85 -4.94 8.89
CA TYR A 78 -11.74 -6.18 8.10
C TYR A 78 -10.52 -7.03 8.49
N VAL A 79 -9.62 -6.52 9.33
CA VAL A 79 -8.37 -7.19 9.71
C VAL A 79 -8.41 -7.51 11.19
N LYS A 80 -8.09 -8.77 11.54
CA LYS A 80 -8.16 -9.27 12.92
C LYS A 80 -7.12 -8.65 13.86
N GLN A 81 -5.95 -8.28 13.34
CA GLN A 81 -4.89 -7.66 14.13
C GLN A 81 -5.14 -6.16 14.28
N LYS A 82 -5.17 -5.68 15.52
CA LYS A 82 -5.18 -4.24 15.80
C LYS A 82 -3.94 -3.58 15.20
N GLY A 83 -4.09 -2.32 14.80
CA GLY A 83 -3.04 -1.54 14.16
C GLY A 83 -2.57 -2.08 12.82
N THR A 84 -3.30 -3.04 12.22
CA THR A 84 -2.98 -3.62 10.92
C THR A 84 -4.08 -3.34 9.90
N ALA A 85 -3.71 -3.04 8.66
CA ALA A 85 -4.62 -2.96 7.53
C ALA A 85 -4.01 -3.62 6.28
N ILE A 86 -4.85 -4.26 5.47
CA ILE A 86 -4.44 -4.85 4.18
C ILE A 86 -5.15 -4.09 3.07
N HIS A 87 -4.38 -3.55 2.13
CA HIS A 87 -4.90 -2.75 1.01
C HIS A 87 -4.11 -3.03 -0.27
N CYS A 88 -4.69 -2.71 -1.41
CA CYS A 88 -4.01 -2.79 -2.70
C CYS A 88 -3.55 -1.41 -3.20
N CYS A 89 -2.63 -1.40 -4.17
CA CYS A 89 -2.46 -0.21 -5.01
C CYS A 89 -3.75 0.12 -5.76
N ASN A 90 -3.82 1.33 -6.31
CA ASN A 90 -4.93 1.79 -7.14
C ASN A 90 -4.83 1.35 -8.62
N ASP A 91 -3.87 0.49 -8.98
CA ASP A 91 -3.69 -0.02 -10.34
C ASP A 91 -4.33 -1.41 -10.47
N GLY A 92 -5.41 -1.47 -11.24
CA GLY A 92 -6.14 -2.71 -11.51
C GLY A 92 -5.43 -3.65 -12.48
N LEU A 93 -4.50 -3.16 -13.32
CA LEU A 93 -3.77 -3.98 -14.29
C LEU A 93 -2.58 -4.71 -13.64
N HIS A 94 -2.01 -4.15 -12.58
CA HIS A 94 -0.91 -4.77 -11.83
C HIS A 94 -1.13 -4.69 -10.32
N PRO A 95 -2.13 -5.41 -9.77
CA PRO A 95 -2.46 -5.28 -8.37
C PRO A 95 -1.29 -5.69 -7.47
N VAL A 96 -0.95 -4.82 -6.52
CA VAL A 96 0.03 -5.09 -5.47
C VAL A 96 -0.67 -4.97 -4.13
N ILE A 97 -0.55 -6.01 -3.31
CA ILE A 97 -1.12 -6.10 -1.96
C ILE A 97 -0.08 -5.64 -0.95
N TYR A 98 -0.49 -4.68 -0.12
CA TYR A 98 0.31 -4.08 0.94
C TYR A 98 -0.27 -4.41 2.30
N LYS A 99 0.62 -4.62 3.26
CA LYS A 99 0.32 -4.63 4.69
C LYS A 99 0.76 -3.29 5.28
N LEU A 100 -0.15 -2.65 6.00
CA LEU A 100 0.12 -1.45 6.80
C LEU A 100 0.11 -1.87 8.27
N GLU A 101 1.13 -1.48 9.03
CA GLU A 101 1.27 -1.79 10.46
C GLU A 101 1.68 -0.53 11.22
N ARG A 102 0.98 -0.20 12.32
CA ARG A 102 1.45 0.81 13.27
C ARG A 102 2.76 0.37 13.93
N ILE A 103 3.68 1.31 14.06
CA ILE A 103 4.87 1.18 14.89
C ILE A 103 4.56 1.85 16.23
N GLU A 104 4.49 1.05 17.29
CA GLU A 104 4.25 1.48 18.68
C GLU A 104 5.56 1.65 19.47
#